data_AF-A0A7K2PBW1-F1
#
_entry.id   AF-A0A7K2PBW1-F1
#
_cell.length_a   1.000
_cell.length_b   1.000
_cell.length_c   1.000
_cell.angle_alpha   90.00
_cell.angle_beta   90.00
_cell.angle_gamma   90.00
#
_symmetry.space_group_name_H-M   'P 1'
#
loop_
_entity.id
_entity.type
_entity.pdbx_description
1 polymer ?
#
loop_
_entity_poly.entity_id
_entity_poly.type
_entity_poly.pdbx_seq_one_letter_code
_entity_poly.pdbx_strand_id
1 'polypeptide(L)'
;GIRPGTEWAAFYQELSEAFGLSIDALGPNFGDEALMDALADSASLATLVGRGDRYLWPRTHDLRRIPLHDPTPVYPHVLLFRTGDRHPVLTALRDHLRTTAPRTPHDAWTPDWTVTVH
;
A
#
# COMPACT_ATOMS: atom_id res chain seq x y z
N GLY A 1 2.09 11.16 10.57
CA GLY A 1 2.02 11.75 9.23
C GLY A 1 3.20 11.32 8.35
N ILE A 2 3.04 11.53 7.05
CA ILE A 2 4.03 11.28 5.98
C ILE A 2 5.23 12.20 6.17
N ARG A 3 6.44 11.63 6.27
CA ARG A 3 7.66 12.41 6.52
C ARG A 3 8.36 12.76 5.20
N PRO A 4 8.70 14.04 4.94
CA PRO A 4 9.45 14.42 3.75
C PRO A 4 10.77 13.65 3.60
N GLY A 5 11.19 13.38 2.35
CA GLY A 5 12.45 12.70 2.03
C GLY A 5 12.45 11.19 2.27
N THR A 6 11.28 10.60 2.49
CA THR A 6 11.13 9.15 2.63
C THR A 6 10.55 8.53 1.36
N GLU A 7 10.80 7.23 1.15
CA GLU A 7 10.28 6.49 -0.01
C GLU A 7 8.75 6.56 -0.08
N TRP A 8 8.04 6.27 1.02
CA TRP A 8 6.59 6.39 1.07
C TRP A 8 6.06 7.80 0.79
N ALA A 9 6.80 8.87 1.14
CA ALA A 9 6.40 10.21 0.74
C ALA A 9 6.46 10.42 -0.78
N ALA A 10 7.52 9.93 -1.43
CA ALA A 10 7.63 9.97 -2.89
C ALA A 10 6.55 9.11 -3.57
N PHE A 11 6.30 7.90 -3.04
CA PHE A 11 5.23 7.03 -3.52
C PHE A 11 3.86 7.71 -3.48
N TYR A 12 3.48 8.28 -2.34
CA TYR A 12 2.17 8.92 -2.20
C TYR A 12 2.04 10.20 -3.03
N GLN A 13 3.15 10.91 -3.26
CA GLN A 13 3.16 12.05 -4.17
C GLN A 13 2.87 11.59 -5.62
N GLU A 14 3.58 10.60 -6.14
CA GLU A 14 3.33 10.09 -7.50
C GLU A 14 1.94 9.45 -7.64
N LEU A 15 1.44 8.80 -6.58
CA LEU A 15 0.08 8.26 -6.56
C LEU A 15 -0.96 9.40 -6.64
N SER A 16 -0.76 10.47 -5.88
CA SER A 16 -1.62 11.65 -5.90
C SER A 16 -1.63 12.30 -7.28
N GLU A 17 -0.46 12.46 -7.89
CA GLU A 17 -0.30 13.04 -9.22
C GLU A 17 -0.91 12.15 -10.32
N ALA A 18 -0.66 10.84 -10.28
CA ALA A 18 -1.12 9.91 -11.31
C ALA A 18 -2.64 9.72 -11.34
N PHE A 19 -3.29 9.74 -10.17
CA PHE A 19 -4.73 9.45 -10.04
C PHE A 19 -5.58 10.69 -9.69
N GLY A 20 -4.97 11.87 -9.59
CA GLY A 20 -5.67 13.11 -9.24
C GLY A 20 -6.28 13.10 -7.84
N LEU A 21 -5.62 12.45 -6.89
CA LEU A 21 -6.08 12.29 -5.50
C LEU A 21 -5.51 13.39 -4.60
N SER A 22 -6.24 13.76 -3.56
CA SER A 22 -5.67 14.50 -2.43
C SER A 22 -5.42 13.54 -1.26
N ILE A 23 -4.22 13.57 -0.70
CA ILE A 23 -3.85 12.72 0.43
C ILE A 23 -3.76 13.59 1.67
N ASP A 24 -4.63 13.32 2.64
CA ASP A 24 -4.51 13.90 3.96
C ASP A 24 -3.38 13.21 4.74
N ALA A 25 -2.29 13.94 4.94
CA ALA A 25 -1.12 13.48 5.69
C ALA A 25 -1.14 13.94 7.16
N LEU A 26 -2.17 14.68 7.57
CA LEU A 26 -2.27 15.30 8.88
C LEU A 26 -2.76 14.31 9.94
N GLY A 27 -2.39 14.60 11.18
CA GLY A 27 -2.88 13.88 12.36
C GLY A 27 -2.04 12.68 12.81
N PRO A 28 -2.18 12.29 14.09
CA PRO A 28 -1.76 10.98 14.56
C PRO A 28 -2.72 9.90 14.04
N ASN A 29 -2.23 8.67 13.89
CA ASN A 29 -3.10 7.54 13.58
C ASN A 29 -3.92 7.19 14.83
N PHE A 30 -5.23 7.40 14.78
CA PHE A 30 -6.16 7.13 15.88
C PHE A 30 -6.71 5.69 15.90
N GLY A 31 -6.24 4.84 14.98
CA GLY A 31 -6.66 3.44 14.87
C GLY A 31 -7.80 3.20 13.89
N ASP A 32 -8.10 1.93 13.68
CA ASP A 32 -9.00 1.46 12.63
C ASP A 32 -10.46 1.86 12.87
N GLU A 33 -10.94 1.82 14.12
CA GLU A 33 -12.32 2.19 14.48
C GLU A 33 -12.58 3.68 14.20
N ALA A 34 -11.71 4.56 14.68
CA ALA A 34 -11.80 6.00 14.42
C ALA A 34 -11.72 6.33 12.91
N LEU A 35 -10.94 5.57 12.14
CA LEU A 35 -10.90 5.69 10.68
C LEU A 35 -12.25 5.31 10.05
N MET A 36 -12.87 4.21 10.49
CA MET A 36 -14.17 3.78 9.94
C MET A 36 -15.29 4.77 10.28
N ASP A 37 -15.32 5.31 11.50
CA ASP A 37 -16.28 6.35 11.92
C ASP A 37 -16.14 7.59 11.01
N ALA A 38 -14.90 8.08 10.84
CA ALA A 38 -14.63 9.26 10.02
C ALA A 38 -15.01 9.06 8.54
N LEU A 39 -14.84 7.84 8.00
CA LEU A 39 -15.25 7.51 6.64
C LEU A 39 -16.78 7.45 6.50
N ALA A 40 -17.50 6.96 7.50
CA ALA A 40 -18.96 6.88 7.43
C ALA A 40 -19.64 8.25 7.60
N ASP A 41 -19.04 9.14 8.38
CA ASP A 41 -19.55 10.49 8.63
C ASP A 41 -19.21 11.49 7.49
N SER A 42 -18.47 11.06 6.46
CA SER A 42 -18.03 11.94 5.38
C SER A 42 -18.27 11.38 3.99
N ALA A 43 -18.99 12.14 3.17
CA ALA A 43 -19.19 11.83 1.75
C ALA A 43 -17.97 12.15 0.86
N SER A 44 -16.93 12.81 1.40
CA SER A 44 -15.75 13.25 0.65
C SER A 44 -14.46 12.53 1.03
N LEU A 45 -14.50 11.62 2.01
CA LEU A 45 -13.34 10.87 2.45
C LEU A 45 -13.35 9.44 1.89
N ALA A 46 -12.16 8.96 1.57
CA ALA A 46 -11.90 7.58 1.21
C ALA A 46 -10.53 7.19 1.76
N THR A 47 -10.30 5.88 1.91
CA THR A 47 -8.99 5.35 2.29
C THR A 47 -8.58 4.24 1.33
N LEU A 48 -7.27 4.12 1.13
CA LEU A 48 -6.68 3.04 0.34
C LEU A 48 -6.23 1.93 1.27
N VAL A 49 -6.61 0.70 0.93
CA VAL A 49 -6.24 -0.50 1.69
C VAL A 49 -5.70 -1.56 0.74
N GLY A 50 -4.77 -2.38 1.24
CA GLY A 50 -4.22 -3.49 0.46
C GLY A 50 -5.26 -4.57 0.20
N ARG A 51 -5.13 -5.29 -0.93
CA ARG A 51 -5.93 -6.49 -1.20
C ARG A 51 -5.69 -7.53 -0.08
N GLY A 52 -6.74 -7.82 0.71
CA GLY A 52 -6.64 -8.71 1.86
C GLY A 52 -6.58 -7.99 3.21
N ASP A 53 -6.91 -6.69 3.24
CA ASP A 53 -7.14 -5.97 4.48
C ASP A 53 -8.16 -6.68 5.38
N ARG A 54 -8.08 -6.40 6.69
CA ARG A 54 -8.94 -7.02 7.70
C ARG A 54 -9.88 -6.01 8.36
N TYR A 55 -10.11 -4.85 7.73
CA TYR A 55 -11.01 -3.84 8.27
C TYR A 55 -12.43 -4.38 8.34
N LEU A 56 -13.09 -4.12 9.46
CA LEU A 56 -14.48 -4.48 9.70
C LEU A 56 -15.20 -3.24 10.24
N TRP A 57 -16.43 -3.03 9.80
CA TRP A 57 -17.27 -1.93 10.29
C TRP A 57 -18.69 -2.43 10.59
N PRO A 58 -19.39 -1.82 11.54
CA PRO A 58 -20.81 -2.06 11.75
C PRO A 58 -21.61 -1.80 10.47
N ARG A 59 -22.65 -2.61 10.22
CA ARG A 59 -23.52 -2.45 9.03
C ARG A 59 -24.11 -1.06 8.88
N THR A 60 -24.28 -0.32 9.97
CA THR A 60 -24.79 1.05 9.99
C THR A 60 -23.88 2.06 9.29
N HIS A 61 -22.58 1.79 9.17
CA HIS A 61 -21.62 2.69 8.51
C HIS A 61 -21.80 2.73 6.99
N ASP A 62 -22.53 1.77 6.41
CA ASP A 62 -22.80 1.64 4.98
C ASP A 62 -21.57 1.76 4.05
N LEU A 63 -20.36 1.52 4.55
CA LEU A 63 -19.13 1.58 3.76
C LEU A 63 -19.06 0.45 2.73
N ARG A 64 -18.29 0.69 1.65
CA ARG A 64 -18.04 -0.26 0.56
C ARG A 64 -16.55 -0.29 0.25
N ARG A 65 -16.04 -1.48 -0.10
CA ARG A 65 -14.74 -1.62 -0.77
C ARG A 65 -14.95 -1.49 -2.27
N ILE A 66 -14.19 -0.62 -2.90
CA ILE A 66 -14.20 -0.41 -4.34
C ILE A 66 -12.85 -0.90 -4.88
N PRO A 67 -12.82 -1.98 -5.68
CA PRO A 67 -11.60 -2.43 -6.33
C PRO A 67 -11.07 -1.36 -7.30
N LEU A 68 -9.77 -1.08 -7.24
CA LEU A 68 -9.08 -0.18 -8.18
C LEU A 68 -8.40 -0.99 -9.27
N HIS A 69 -8.69 -0.65 -10.53
CA HIS A 69 -8.23 -1.35 -11.73
C HIS A 69 -7.96 -0.33 -12.83
N ASP A 70 -7.20 -0.75 -13.84
CA ASP A 70 -6.94 0.02 -15.07
C ASP A 70 -6.38 1.44 -14.84
N PRO A 71 -5.20 1.59 -14.19
CA PRO A 71 -4.36 0.52 -13.65
C PRO A 71 -4.56 0.29 -12.13
N THR A 72 -4.27 -0.91 -11.62
CA THR A 72 -4.31 -1.23 -10.19
C THR A 72 -3.08 -0.66 -9.47
N PRO A 73 -3.21 0.32 -8.55
CA PRO A 73 -2.07 0.79 -7.77
C PRO A 73 -1.56 -0.31 -6.84
N VAL A 74 -0.26 -0.55 -6.83
CA VAL A 74 0.38 -1.50 -5.89
C VAL A 74 1.52 -0.81 -5.14
N TYR A 75 1.65 -1.13 -3.85
CA TYR A 75 2.78 -0.68 -3.04
C TYR A 75 3.85 -1.79 -2.99
N PRO A 76 4.98 -1.64 -3.71
CA PRO A 76 5.98 -2.69 -3.80
C PRO A 76 6.71 -2.87 -2.47
N HIS A 77 6.94 -4.12 -2.09
CA HIS A 77 7.76 -4.46 -0.93
C HIS A 77 9.07 -5.08 -1.41
N VAL A 78 10.19 -4.55 -0.95
CA VAL A 78 11.52 -5.00 -1.32
C VAL A 78 12.28 -5.54 -0.11
N LEU A 79 12.93 -6.69 -0.27
CA LEU A 79 13.85 -7.24 0.73
C LEU A 79 15.27 -6.75 0.42
N LEU A 80 15.81 -5.89 1.28
CA LEU A 80 17.20 -5.43 1.20
C LEU A 80 18.11 -6.31 2.04
N PHE A 81 19.21 -6.78 1.45
CA PHE A 81 20.22 -7.58 2.14
C PHE A 81 21.62 -7.30 1.57
N ARG A 82 22.66 -7.65 2.34
CA ARG A 82 24.05 -7.43 1.92
C ARG A 82 24.46 -8.46 0.85
N THR A 83 25.11 -7.99 -0.20
CA THR A 83 25.69 -8.87 -1.23
C THR A 83 26.77 -9.78 -0.62
N GLY A 84 26.79 -11.04 -1.04
CA GLY A 84 27.75 -12.04 -0.55
C GLY A 84 27.41 -12.69 0.79
N ASP A 85 26.29 -12.32 1.42
CA ASP A 85 25.78 -13.04 2.59
C ASP A 85 25.41 -14.49 2.21
N ARG A 86 26.06 -15.46 2.88
CA ARG A 86 25.87 -16.91 2.67
C ARG A 86 25.07 -17.57 3.79
N HIS A 87 24.40 -16.79 4.64
CA HIS A 87 23.64 -17.34 5.75
C HIS A 87 22.51 -18.24 5.23
N PRO A 88 22.47 -19.54 5.59
CA PRO A 88 21.53 -20.49 5.00
C PRO A 88 20.06 -20.14 5.27
N VAL A 89 19.75 -19.51 6.41
CA VAL A 89 18.39 -19.03 6.70
C VAL A 89 17.97 -17.87 5.80
N LEU A 90 18.91 -17.00 5.37
CA LEU A 90 18.60 -15.94 4.41
C LEU A 90 18.26 -16.52 3.03
N THR A 91 18.99 -17.57 2.61
CA THR A 91 18.64 -18.33 1.40
C THR A 91 17.24 -18.92 1.52
N ALA A 92 16.94 -19.63 2.62
CA ALA A 92 15.63 -20.23 2.83
C ALA A 92 14.49 -19.19 2.86
N LEU A 93 14.71 -18.03 3.48
CA LEU A 93 13.76 -16.92 3.49
C LEU A 93 13.51 -16.38 2.08
N ARG A 94 14.56 -16.17 1.29
CA ARG A 94 14.44 -15.69 -0.10
C ARG A 94 13.67 -16.67 -0.96
N ASP A 95 13.95 -17.96 -0.83
CA ASP A 95 13.23 -19.01 -1.57
C ASP A 95 11.76 -19.07 -1.15
N HIS A 96 11.48 -18.96 0.14
CA HIS A 96 10.11 -18.88 0.65
C HIS A 96 9.37 -17.67 0.07
N LEU A 97 9.93 -16.46 0.20
CA LEU A 97 9.30 -15.25 -0.32
C LEU A 97 9.08 -15.31 -1.83
N ARG A 98 10.01 -15.89 -2.60
CA ARG A 98 9.87 -16.03 -4.05
C ARG A 98 8.79 -17.04 -4.44
N THR A 99 8.56 -18.07 -3.63
CA THR A 99 7.53 -19.09 -3.88
C THR A 99 6.15 -18.68 -3.38
N THR A 100 6.07 -17.86 -2.33
CA THR A 100 4.81 -17.38 -1.75
C THR A 100 4.42 -15.97 -2.18
N ALA A 101 5.25 -15.29 -2.99
CA ALA A 101 4.97 -13.94 -3.46
C ALA A 101 3.59 -13.89 -4.14
N PRO A 102 2.73 -12.94 -3.76
CA PRO A 102 1.47 -12.75 -4.46
C PRO A 102 1.75 -12.37 -5.92
N ARG A 103 0.91 -12.86 -6.83
CA ARG A 103 1.06 -12.52 -8.24
C ARG A 103 0.72 -11.05 -8.47
N THR A 104 1.67 -10.31 -9.04
CA THR A 104 1.45 -8.92 -9.46
C THR A 104 0.32 -8.87 -10.50
N PRO A 105 -0.67 -7.95 -10.35
CA PRO A 105 -1.66 -7.70 -11.38
C PRO A 105 -1.00 -7.35 -12.72
N HIS A 106 -1.64 -7.74 -13.82
CA HIS A 106 -1.13 -7.46 -15.17
C HIS A 106 -1.24 -5.97 -15.53
N ASP A 107 -2.16 -5.27 -14.89
CA ASP A 107 -2.44 -3.85 -14.98
C ASP A 107 -1.85 -3.08 -13.78
N ALA A 108 -0.82 -3.61 -13.13
CA ALA A 108 -0.25 -2.96 -11.95
C ALA A 108 0.38 -1.61 -12.31
N TRP A 109 0.03 -0.59 -11.53
CA TRP A 109 0.72 0.69 -11.50
C TRP A 109 1.66 0.76 -10.32
N THR A 110 2.88 1.20 -10.60
CA THR A 110 3.92 1.55 -9.63
C THR A 110 4.65 2.79 -10.11
N PRO A 111 5.20 3.62 -9.21
CA PRO A 111 6.11 4.70 -9.56
C PRO A 111 7.27 4.24 -10.45
N ASP A 112 7.71 5.06 -11.41
CA ASP A 112 8.74 4.66 -12.40
C ASP A 112 10.08 4.26 -11.76
N TRP A 113 10.43 4.85 -10.62
CA TRP A 113 11.66 4.54 -9.89
C TRP A 113 11.63 3.19 -9.15
N THR A 114 10.47 2.54 -9.07
CA THR A 114 10.35 1.21 -8.43
C THR A 114 10.74 0.07 -9.36
N VAL A 115 10.95 0.34 -10.65
CA VAL A 115 11.37 -0.66 -11.63
C VAL A 115 12.76 -1.18 -11.25
N THR A 116 12.77 -2.36 -10.63
CA THR A 116 13.99 -3.10 -10.35
C THR A 116 14.42 -3.76 -11.66
N VAL A 117 15.56 -3.33 -12.20
CA VAL A 117 16.23 -4.01 -13.31
C VAL A 117 16.41 -5.49 -12.94
N HIS A 118 15.80 -6.38 -13.73
CA HIS A 118 15.91 -7.84 -13.58
C HIS A 118 17.35 -8.33 -13.78
#